data_AF-A0AAN4FD76-F1
#
_entry.id   AF-A0AAN4FD76-F1
#
_cell.length_a   1.000
_cell.length_b   1.000
_cell.length_c   1.000
_cell.angle_alpha   90.00
_cell.angle_beta   90.00
_cell.angle_gamma   90.00
#
_symmetry.space_group_name_H-M   'P 1'
#
loop_
_entity.id
_entity.type
_entity.pdbx_description
1 polymer ?
#
loop_
_entity_poly.entity_id
_entity_poly.type
_entity_poly.pdbx_seq_one_letter_code
_entity_poly.pdbx_strand_id
1 'polypeptide(L)'
;MKKLILAAAVAGAVLLSSAAQAQTTPEGYQLQQVLMMSRHNLRAPLANNGSVLEQSTPNQWSEWDVPGGQLTTKGGVLEIYMGHYMR
;
A
#
# COMPACT_ATOMS: atom_id res chain seq x y z
N MET A 1 40.17 -0.34 0.85
CA MET A 1 39.72 -1.76 0.77
C MET A 1 38.38 -1.99 1.48
N LYS A 2 38.21 -1.68 2.78
CA LYS A 2 36.93 -1.91 3.50
C LYS A 2 35.69 -1.24 2.86
N LYS A 3 35.82 0.01 2.38
CA LYS A 3 34.71 0.75 1.73
C LYS A 3 34.24 0.12 0.41
N LEU A 4 35.15 -0.49 -0.35
CA LEU A 4 34.83 -1.18 -1.61
C LEU A 4 34.11 -2.51 -1.35
N ILE A 5 34.50 -3.21 -0.28
CA ILE A 5 33.83 -4.45 0.16
C ILE A 5 32.41 -4.15 0.64
N LEU A 6 32.22 -3.08 1.43
CA LEU A 6 30.89 -2.64 1.85
C LEU A 6 30.01 -2.23 0.66
N ALA A 7 30.55 -1.48 -0.30
CA ALA A 7 29.79 -1.08 -1.49
C ALA A 7 29.35 -2.30 -2.33
N ALA A 8 30.21 -3.29 -2.50
CA ALA A 8 29.87 -4.53 -3.20
C ALA A 8 28.82 -5.37 -2.46
N ALA A 9 28.90 -5.44 -1.12
CA ALA A 9 27.92 -6.15 -0.31
C ALA A 9 26.52 -5.49 -0.37
N VAL A 10 26.46 -4.16 -0.35
CA VAL A 10 25.21 -3.41 -0.51
C VAL A 10 24.63 -3.61 -1.91
N ALA A 11 25.45 -3.53 -2.96
CA ALA A 11 24.99 -3.78 -4.33
C ALA A 11 24.47 -5.22 -4.51
N GLY A 12 25.16 -6.21 -3.94
CA GLY A 12 24.71 -7.60 -3.96
C GLY A 12 23.39 -7.83 -3.22
N ALA A 13 23.20 -7.20 -2.06
CA ALA A 13 21.96 -7.28 -1.30
C ALA A 13 20.76 -6.63 -2.04
N VAL A 14 20.99 -5.51 -2.72
CA VAL A 14 19.95 -4.85 -3.53
C VAL A 14 19.54 -5.73 -4.72
N LEU A 15 20.49 -6.38 -5.40
CA LEU A 15 20.20 -7.26 -6.54
C LEU A 15 19.46 -8.55 -6.14
N LEU A 16 19.73 -9.09 -4.95
CA LEU A 16 19.03 -10.27 -4.40
C LEU A 16 17.59 -9.94 -3.98
N SER A 17 17.31 -8.69 -3.61
CA SER A 17 15.99 -8.24 -3.17
C SER A 17 14.96 -8.18 -4.31
N SER A 18 15.41 -8.13 -5.57
CA SER A 18 14.57 -8.07 -6.77
C SER A 18 14.22 -9.42 -7.39
N ALA A 19 14.55 -10.54 -6.74
CA ALA A 19 14.39 -11.89 -7.31
C ALA A 19 13.01 -12.55 -7.09
N ALA A 20 12.01 -11.82 -6.58
CA ALA A 20 10.65 -12.34 -6.50
C ALA A 20 10.02 -12.36 -7.91
N GLN A 21 10.25 -13.44 -8.65
CA GLN A 21 9.59 -13.68 -9.93
C GLN A 21 8.18 -14.21 -9.69
N ALA A 22 7.20 -13.67 -10.42
CA ALA A 22 5.88 -14.26 -10.46
C ALA A 22 5.98 -15.66 -11.07
N GLN A 23 5.38 -16.65 -10.40
CA GLN A 23 5.29 -18.00 -10.95
C GLN A 23 4.47 -17.94 -12.24
N THR A 24 4.99 -18.51 -13.31
CA THR A 24 4.25 -18.61 -14.57
C THR A 24 3.08 -19.56 -14.39
N THR A 25 1.94 -19.24 -15.00
CA THR A 25 0.79 -20.14 -15.03
C THR A 25 1.20 -21.49 -15.65
N PRO A 26 0.88 -22.63 -15.02
CA PRO A 26 1.14 -23.95 -15.60
C PRO A 26 0.52 -24.11 -16.99
N GLU A 27 1.15 -24.91 -17.84
CA GLU A 27 0.64 -25.19 -19.18
C GLU A 27 -0.77 -25.82 -19.12
N GLY A 28 -1.65 -25.37 -20.01
CA GLY A 28 -3.05 -25.86 -20.09
C GLY A 28 -4.02 -25.24 -19.10
N TYR A 29 -3.56 -24.37 -18.19
CA TYR A 29 -4.46 -23.66 -17.26
C TYR A 29 -4.91 -22.33 -17.87
N GLN A 30 -6.22 -22.15 -18.00
CA GLN A 30 -6.84 -20.91 -18.50
C GLN A 30 -7.77 -20.33 -17.43
N LEU A 31 -7.54 -19.06 -17.08
CA LEU A 31 -8.42 -18.33 -16.17
C LEU A 31 -9.85 -18.26 -16.74
N GLN A 32 -10.84 -18.71 -15.95
CA GLN A 32 -12.25 -18.70 -16.35
C GLN A 32 -13.06 -17.60 -15.67
N GLN A 33 -12.80 -17.33 -14.39
CA GLN A 33 -13.56 -16.36 -13.60
C GLN A 33 -12.71 -15.82 -12.45
N VAL A 34 -12.96 -14.57 -12.06
CA VAL A 34 -12.36 -13.91 -10.90
C VAL A 34 -13.47 -13.35 -10.01
N LEU A 35 -13.30 -13.46 -8.69
CA LEU A 35 -14.04 -12.69 -7.70
C LEU A 35 -13.03 -11.96 -6.82
N MET A 36 -13.16 -10.64 -6.73
CA MET A 36 -12.30 -9.80 -5.89
C MET A 36 -13.15 -9.15 -4.80
N MET A 37 -12.88 -9.51 -3.55
CA MET A 37 -13.43 -8.79 -2.39
C MET A 37 -12.46 -7.68 -2.00
N SER A 38 -12.75 -6.46 -2.46
CA SER A 38 -11.88 -5.31 -2.20
C SER A 38 -12.27 -4.55 -0.94
N ARG A 39 -11.28 -4.04 -0.22
CA ARG A 39 -11.47 -3.03 0.83
C ARG A 39 -11.31 -1.64 0.21
N HIS A 40 -11.95 -0.63 0.79
CA HIS A 40 -11.66 0.77 0.46
C HIS A 40 -10.16 1.09 0.64
N ASN A 41 -9.66 2.01 -0.18
CA ASN A 41 -8.29 2.54 -0.08
C ASN A 41 -8.17 3.59 1.04
N LEU A 42 -7.12 4.42 1.01
CA LEU A 42 -6.81 5.43 2.04
C LEU A 42 -7.96 6.43 2.26
N ARG A 43 -8.46 6.48 3.50
CA ARG A 43 -9.54 7.37 3.95
C ARG A 43 -9.16 8.15 5.20
N ALA A 44 -9.84 9.27 5.43
CA ALA A 44 -9.71 10.00 6.68
C ALA A 44 -10.19 9.15 7.88
N PRO A 45 -9.62 9.37 9.08
CA PRO A 45 -10.07 8.72 10.31
C PRO A 45 -11.56 8.95 10.57
N LEU A 46 -12.16 8.05 11.34
CA LEU A 46 -13.48 8.25 11.95
C LEU A 46 -13.33 8.90 13.35
N ALA A 47 -12.20 9.55 13.58
CA ALA A 47 -11.78 10.08 14.88
C ALA A 47 -12.24 11.54 15.05
N ASN A 48 -13.52 11.80 14.81
CA ASN A 48 -14.11 13.13 14.86
C ASN A 48 -15.38 13.16 15.73
N ASN A 49 -15.87 14.36 16.05
CA ASN A 49 -17.15 14.60 16.72
C ASN A 49 -17.31 13.92 18.10
N GLY A 50 -16.29 13.99 18.95
CA GLY A 50 -16.28 13.40 20.29
C GLY A 50 -15.96 11.91 20.31
N SER A 51 -15.33 11.38 19.25
CA SER A 51 -14.90 9.97 19.22
C SER A 51 -13.97 9.61 20.39
N VAL A 52 -13.90 8.33 20.76
CA VAL A 52 -12.96 7.86 21.80
C VAL A 52 -11.52 8.27 21.48
N LEU A 53 -11.12 8.22 20.19
CA LEU A 53 -9.78 8.62 19.76
C LEU A 53 -9.50 10.10 20.03
N GLU A 54 -10.49 10.97 19.83
CA GLU A 54 -10.39 12.40 20.14
C GLU A 54 -10.21 12.62 21.65
N GLN A 55 -10.90 11.84 22.48
CA GLN A 55 -10.83 11.96 23.95
C GLN A 55 -9.60 11.28 24.56
N SER A 56 -8.92 10.42 23.81
CA SER A 56 -7.83 9.57 24.33
C SER A 56 -6.51 10.31 24.54
N THR A 57 -6.39 11.55 24.09
CA THR A 57 -5.17 12.34 24.20
C THR A 57 -5.49 13.84 24.30
N PRO A 58 -4.68 14.63 25.02
CA PRO A 58 -4.82 16.09 25.02
C PRO A 58 -4.27 16.76 23.76
N ASN A 59 -3.61 15.99 22.87
CA ASN A 59 -3.00 16.52 21.66
C ASN A 59 -4.04 16.71 20.55
N GLN A 60 -3.81 17.72 19.70
CA GLN A 60 -4.59 17.90 18.48
C GLN A 60 -4.21 16.84 17.44
N TRP A 61 -5.22 16.21 16.85
CA TRP A 61 -5.03 15.29 15.72
C TRP A 61 -4.77 16.06 14.43
N SER A 62 -3.97 15.49 13.53
CA SER A 62 -3.74 16.08 12.21
C SER A 62 -5.05 16.22 11.44
N GLU A 63 -5.28 17.39 10.87
CA GLU A 63 -6.42 17.64 10.01
C GLU A 63 -6.27 16.92 8.66
N TRP A 64 -7.42 16.56 8.08
CA TRP A 64 -7.52 15.96 6.75
C TRP A 64 -8.29 16.91 5.84
N ASP A 65 -7.94 16.90 4.56
CA ASP A 65 -8.57 17.71 3.50
C ASP A 65 -9.96 17.21 3.09
N VAL A 66 -10.39 16.06 3.63
CA VAL A 66 -11.70 15.45 3.40
C VAL A 66 -12.40 15.15 4.72
N PRO A 67 -13.75 15.13 4.75
CA PRO A 67 -14.50 14.75 5.94
C PRO A 67 -14.15 13.34 6.44
N GLY A 68 -14.30 13.12 7.75
CA GLY A 68 -14.01 11.84 8.40
C GLY A 68 -14.69 10.66 7.72
N GLY A 69 -13.93 9.59 7.50
CA GLY A 69 -14.40 8.37 6.82
C GLY A 69 -14.39 8.43 5.29
N GLN A 70 -14.25 9.59 4.67
CA GLN A 70 -14.23 9.69 3.20
C GLN A 70 -12.89 9.29 2.59
N LEU A 71 -12.94 8.80 1.35
CA LEU A 71 -11.77 8.49 0.55
C LEU A 71 -10.98 9.76 0.26
N THR A 72 -9.66 9.71 0.43
CA THR A 72 -8.78 10.83 0.09
C THR A 72 -8.46 10.85 -1.41
N THR A 73 -8.04 11.99 -1.94
CA THR A 73 -7.54 12.09 -3.33
C THR A 73 -6.41 11.10 -3.60
N LYS A 74 -5.47 10.97 -2.64
CA LYS A 74 -4.39 9.98 -2.71
C LYS A 74 -4.93 8.55 -2.68
N GLY A 75 -5.95 8.27 -1.89
CA GLY A 75 -6.66 6.98 -1.90
C GLY A 75 -7.21 6.63 -3.28
N GLY A 76 -7.79 7.61 -3.98
CA GLY A 76 -8.23 7.44 -5.38
C GLY A 76 -7.07 7.13 -6.33
N VAL A 77 -5.95 7.85 -6.22
CA VAL A 77 -4.74 7.58 -7.04
C VAL A 77 -4.20 6.16 -6.79
N LEU A 78 -4.18 5.72 -5.54
CA LEU A 78 -3.74 4.35 -5.20
C LEU A 78 -4.69 3.30 -5.77
N GLU A 79 -5.99 3.55 -5.74
CA GLU A 79 -6.98 2.65 -6.33
C GLU A 79 -6.83 2.56 -7.86
N ILE A 80 -6.46 3.67 -8.51
CA ILE A 80 -6.14 3.68 -9.95
C ILE A 80 -4.91 2.80 -10.22
N TYR A 81 -3.85 2.88 -9.41
CA TYR A 81 -2.69 2.00 -9.57
C TYR A 81 -3.04 0.53 -9.37
N MET A 82 -3.89 0.21 -8.38
CA MET A 82 -4.41 -1.15 -8.19
C MET A 82 -5.21 -1.60 -9.42
N GLY A 83 -6.11 -0.76 -9.92
CA GLY A 83 -6.89 -1.04 -11.12
C GLY A 83 -6.02 -1.27 -12.37
N HIS A 84 -4.96 -0.49 -12.52
CA HIS A 84 -3.99 -0.68 -13.61
C HIS A 84 -3.19 -1.97 -13.46
N TYR A 85 -2.83 -2.37 -12.25
CA TYR A 85 -2.12 -3.63 -12.01
C TYR A 85 -3.02 -4.85 -12.29
N MET A 86 -4.31 -4.75 -11.98
CA MET A 86 -5.27 -5.85 -12.16
C MET A 86 -5.81 -5.98 -13.59
N ARG A 87 -5.60 -4.98 -14.44
CA ARG A 87 -6.06 -4.94 -15.84
C ARG A 87 -5.07 -5.63 -16.77
#